data_AF-A0A3B8QMZ2-F1
#
_entry.id   AF-A0A3B8QMZ2-F1
#
_cell.length_a   1.000
_cell.length_b   1.000
_cell.length_c   1.000
_cell.angle_alpha   90.00
_cell.angle_beta   90.00
_cell.angle_gamma   90.00
#
_symmetry.space_group_name_H-M   'P 1'
#
loop_
_entity.id
_entity.type
_entity.pdbx_description
1 polymer ?
#
loop_
_entity_poly.entity_id
_entity_poly.type
_entity_poly.pdbx_seq_one_letter_code
_entity_poly.pdbx_strand_id
1 'polypeptide(L)' 'DLTFTDDALKAIAKRAIERKTGARGLRSILEDILLNTMFELPGLDTVAEVVVNEEAVNSDAAPLMIHADAEKKPATAS' A
#
# COMPACT_ATOMS: atom_id res chain seq x y z
N ASP A 1 5.80 7.91 5.35
CA ASP A 1 6.07 7.62 3.92
C ASP A 1 5.01 6.71 3.32
N LEU A 2 4.85 6.77 2.00
CA LEU A 2 3.98 5.87 1.23
C LEU A 2 4.83 5.23 0.13
N THR A 3 4.91 3.91 0.13
CA THR A 3 5.67 3.14 -0.86
C THR A 3 4.80 2.08 -1.52
N PHE A 4 5.21 1.70 -2.72
CA PHE A 4 4.53 0.68 -3.52
C PHE A 4 5.57 -0.36 -3.91
N THR A 5 5.23 -1.64 -3.81
CA THR A 5 6.06 -2.69 -4.39
C THR A 5 5.90 -2.70 -5.91
N ASP A 6 6.92 -3.17 -6.64
CA ASP A 6 6.86 -3.27 -8.11
C ASP A 6 5.66 -4.10 -8.58
N ASP A 7 5.32 -5.15 -7.84
CA ASP A 7 4.19 -6.02 -8.18
C ASP A 7 2.85 -5.35 -7.90
N ALA A 8 2.76 -4.47 -6.88
CA ALA A 8 1.59 -3.64 -6.68
C ALA A 8 1.35 -2.69 -7.86
N LEU A 9 2.42 -2.05 -8.37
CA LEU A 9 2.32 -1.16 -9.53
C LEU A 9 1.82 -1.90 -10.78
N LYS A 10 2.35 -3.11 -11.04
CA LYS A 10 1.89 -3.97 -12.14
C LYS A 10 0.42 -4.37 -11.96
N ALA A 11 0.03 -4.76 -10.75
CA ALA A 11 -1.35 -5.15 -10.44
C ALA A 11 -2.33 -3.98 -10.62
N ILE A 12 -1.98 -2.77 -10.18
CA ILE A 12 -2.80 -1.56 -10.36
C ILE A 12 -2.99 -1.27 -11.86
N ALA A 13 -1.91 -1.31 -12.65
CA ALA A 13 -1.97 -1.09 -14.09
C ALA A 13 -2.87 -2.14 -14.78
N LYS A 14 -2.73 -3.42 -14.41
CA LYS A 14 -3.57 -4.51 -14.92
C LYS A 14 -5.05 -4.29 -14.59
N ARG A 15 -5.37 -3.95 -13.33
CA ARG A 15 -6.75 -3.66 -12.87
C ARG A 15 -7.35 -2.47 -13.64
N ALA A 16 -6.56 -1.44 -13.96
CA ALA A 16 -7.01 -0.29 -14.75
C ALA A 16 -7.33 -0.66 -16.22
N ILE A 17 -6.55 -1.57 -16.81
CA ILE A 17 -6.81 -2.11 -18.16
C ILE A 17 -8.10 -2.95 -18.14
N GLU A 18 -8.26 -3.83 -17.16
CA GLU A 18 -9.43 -4.70 -17.01
C GLU A 18 -10.73 -3.90 -16.82
N ARG A 19 -10.67 -2.80 -16.05
CA ARG A 19 -11.78 -1.87 -15.86
C ARG A 19 -12.08 -1.01 -17.10
N LYS A 20 -11.28 -1.11 -18.17
CA LYS A 20 -11.40 -0.32 -19.42
C LYS A 20 -11.40 1.20 -19.21
N THR A 21 -10.79 1.65 -18.12
CA THR A 21 -10.68 3.07 -17.75
C THR A 21 -9.32 3.66 -18.14
N GLY A 22 -8.31 2.80 -18.37
CA GLY A 22 -6.94 3.22 -18.69
C GLY A 22 -6.36 4.09 -17.58
N ALA A 23 -5.47 5.02 -17.94
CA ALA A 23 -4.80 5.90 -16.96
C ALA A 23 -5.78 6.72 -16.11
N ARG A 24 -6.98 7.03 -16.63
CA ARG A 24 -8.02 7.78 -15.89
C ARG A 24 -8.54 7.01 -14.67
N GLY A 25 -8.50 5.67 -14.71
CA GLY A 25 -8.96 4.82 -13.62
C GLY A 25 -7.96 4.62 -12.48
N LEU A 26 -6.70 5.04 -12.64
CA LEU A 26 -5.68 4.83 -11.62
C LEU A 26 -6.02 5.53 -10.31
N ARG A 27 -6.57 6.75 -10.39
CA ARG A 27 -7.00 7.52 -9.21
C ARG A 27 -8.06 6.78 -8.41
N SER A 28 -9.09 6.22 -9.07
CA SER A 28 -10.15 5.51 -8.35
C SER A 28 -9.68 4.18 -7.77
N ILE A 29 -8.73 3.50 -8.41
CA ILE A 29 -8.11 2.28 -7.87
C ILE A 29 -7.27 2.63 -6.63
N LEU A 30 -6.49 3.70 -6.67
CA LEU A 30 -5.72 4.14 -5.51
C LEU A 30 -6.62 4.61 -4.35
N GLU A 31 -7.72 5.32 -4.64
CA GLU A 31 -8.71 5.69 -3.63
C GLU A 31 -9.32 4.43 -2.99
N ASP A 32 -9.73 3.45 -3.78
CA ASP A 32 -10.29 2.17 -3.31
C ASP A 32 -9.34 1.44 -2.34
N ILE A 33 -8.05 1.40 -2.67
CA ILE A 33 -7.02 0.72 -1.85
C ILE A 33 -6.72 1.50 -0.56
N LEU A 34 -6.65 2.83 -0.64
CA LEU A 34 -6.11 3.65 0.44
C LEU A 34 -7.17 4.29 1.34
N LEU A 35 -8.46 4.26 0.98
CA LEU A 35 -9.51 5.02 1.66
C LEU A 35 -9.54 4.76 3.18
N ASN A 36 -9.58 3.48 3.57
CA ASN A 36 -9.65 3.10 4.99
C ASN A 36 -8.36 3.48 5.71
N THR A 37 -7.20 3.18 5.11
CA THR A 37 -5.89 3.56 5.68
C THR A 37 -5.78 5.06 5.88
N MET A 38 -6.21 5.89 4.92
CA MET A 38 -6.16 7.36 5.05
C MET A 38 -7.08 7.87 6.16
N PHE A 39 -8.18 7.18 6.44
CA PHE A 39 -9.10 7.54 7.52
C PHE A 39 -8.54 7.16 8.91
N GLU A 40 -7.87 6.01 9.01
CA GLU A 40 -7.32 5.50 10.27
C GLU A 40 -5.99 6.17 10.64
N LEU A 41 -5.14 6.46 9.65
CA LEU A 41 -3.78 6.96 9.86
C LEU A 41 -3.69 8.19 10.79
N PRO A 42 -4.57 9.21 10.72
CA PRO A 42 -4.52 10.36 11.61
C PRO A 42 -4.69 10.02 13.10
N GLY A 43 -5.23 8.84 13.43
CA GLY A 43 -5.34 8.34 14.81
C GLY A 43 -4.19 7.43 15.24
N LEU A 44 -3.20 7.20 14.38
CA LEU A 44 -2.09 6.27 14.60
C LEU A 44 -0.75 7.01 14.62
N ASP A 45 -0.36 7.50 15.80
CA ASP A 45 0.84 8.34 15.98
C ASP A 45 2.18 7.61 15.73
N THR A 46 2.18 6.27 15.75
CA THR A 46 3.40 5.47 15.65
C THR A 46 3.70 5.00 14.23
N VAL A 47 2.82 5.22 13.25
CA VAL A 47 3.02 4.76 11.88
C VAL A 47 4.00 5.66 11.14
N ALA A 48 5.10 5.08 10.66
CA ALA A 48 6.16 5.75 9.92
C ALA A 48 6.02 5.58 8.41
N GLU A 49 5.55 4.43 7.95
CA GLU A 49 5.44 4.10 6.52
C GLU A 49 4.20 3.24 6.23
N VAL A 50 3.55 3.49 5.10
CA VAL A 50 2.51 2.64 4.53
C VAL A 50 3.05 2.01 3.26
N VAL A 51 2.99 0.68 3.17
CA VAL A 51 3.48 -0.08 2.01
C VAL A 51 2.30 -0.75 1.31
N VAL A 52 2.06 -0.38 0.05
CA VAL A 52 1.08 -1.04 -0.82
C VAL A 52 1.77 -2.19 -1.56
N ASN A 53 1.35 -3.42 -1.27
CA ASN A 53 1.79 -4.63 -1.96
C ASN A 53 0.70 -5.14 -2.92
N GLU A 54 0.99 -6.21 -3.67
CA GLU A 54 0.04 -6.80 -4.63
C GLU A 54 -1.26 -7.28 -3.95
N GLU A 55 -1.18 -7.80 -2.72
CA GLU A 55 -2.33 -8.30 -1.97
C GLU A 55 -3.34 -7.19 -1.67
N ALA A 56 -2.86 -6.00 -1.26
CA ALA A 56 -3.71 -4.83 -1.05
C ALA A 56 -4.43 -4.37 -2.33
N VAL A 57 -3.88 -4.69 -3.51
CA VAL A 57 -4.51 -4.37 -4.80
C VAL A 57 -5.59 -5.39 -5.19
N ASN A 58 -5.42 -6.65 -4.81
CA ASN A 58 -6.21 -7.77 -5.33
C ASN A 58 -7.25 -8.35 -4.36
N SER A 59 -7.07 -8.18 -3.04
CA SER A 59 -7.77 -9.01 -2.04
C SER A 59 -8.61 -8.23 -1.03
N ASP A 60 -8.97 -6.97 -1.30
CA ASP A 60 -9.59 -6.03 -0.34
C ASP A 60 -8.84 -5.95 1.01
N ALA A 61 -7.57 -6.38 1.01
CA ALA A 61 -6.69 -6.35 2.16
C ALA A 61 -6.18 -4.92 2.38
N ALA A 62 -6.01 -4.54 3.63
CA ALA A 62 -5.41 -3.25 3.96
C ALA A 62 -3.91 -3.22 3.60
N PRO A 63 -3.38 -2.08 3.15
CA PRO A 63 -1.94 -1.83 3.06
C PRO A 63 -1.22 -2.11 4.38
N LEU A 64 0.08 -2.47 4.29
CA LEU A 64 0.90 -2.71 5.47
C LEU A 64 1.29 -1.37 6.12
N MET A 65 1.18 -1.28 7.44
CA MET A 65 1.63 -0.12 8.22
C MET A 65 2.87 -0.49 9.03
N ILE A 66 3.97 0.25 8.80
CA ILE A 66 5.25 0.09 9.50
C ILE A 66 5.33 1.14 10.59
N HIS A 67 5.59 0.72 11.83
CA HIS A 67 5.66 1.61 12.97
C HIS A 67 7.11 2.00 13.30
N ALA A 68 7.35 3.26 13.66
CA ALA A 68 8.65 3.74 14.13
C ALA A 68 8.83 3.44 15.62
N ASP A 69 9.10 2.18 15.98
CA ASP A 69 9.70 1.82 17.26
C ASP A 69 10.42 0.47 17.19
N ALA A 70 11.68 0.56 16.75
CA ALA A 70 12.88 -0.18 17.19
C ALA A 70 13.83 -0.27 15.99
N GLU A 71 15.01 0.33 16.15
CA GLU A 71 16.16 0.07 15.31
C GLU A 71 16.21 -1.41 14.91
N LYS A 72 16.20 -1.69 13.60
CA LYS A 72 16.59 -2.99 13.06
C LYS A 72 18.01 -3.27 13.53
N LYS A 73 18.17 -3.93 14.67
CA LYS A 73 19.42 -4.59 15.03
C LYS A 73 19.69 -5.60 13.90
N PRO A 74 20.84 -5.52 13.21
CA PRO A 74 21.12 -6.45 12.12
C PRO A 74 21.09 -7.85 12.71
N ALA A 75 20.32 -8.74 12.08
CA ALA A 75 20.39 -10.16 12.34
C ALA A 75 21.82 -10.61 12.01
N THR A 76 22.67 -10.69 13.03
CA THR A 76 23.94 -11.40 12.95
C THR A 76 23.59 -12.88 12.94
N ALA A 77 23.68 -13.47 11.75
CA ALA A 77 23.71 -14.92 11.63
C ALA A 77 24.93 -15.43 12.41
N SER A 78 24.68 -16.27 13.42
CA SER A 78 25.66 -17.19 13.99
C SER A 78 25.53 -18.55 13.32
#